data_AF-A0A7R9HFQ5-F1
#
_entry.id   AF-A0A7R9HFQ5-F1
#
_cell.length_a   1.000
_cell.length_b   1.000
_cell.length_c   1.000
_cell.angle_alpha   90.00
_cell.angle_beta   90.00
_cell.angle_gamma   90.00
#
_symmetry.space_group_name_H-M   'P 1'
#
loop_
_entity.id
_entity.type
_entity.pdbx_description
1 polymer ?
#
loop_
_entity_poly.entity_id
_entity_poly.type
_entity_poly.pdbx_seq_one_letter_code
_entity_poly.pdbx_strand_id
1 'polypeptide(L)'
;MKFKGGRRLIEAEVAQTGSVKWHVYGHYFRSIGTMFIVGTLLFNAFFQSFQVGTNMWLSAWSTNAYGAQNETGAQDLYLGVYGALGIGQVLSVLVSMLSVSIGAINAASVLHNTLLANVFRLPQSLFDTTPIGRILTRFSSDVNVLDQTFPMILRMAVPNVYKMLATLFVIVYSTPIFVGVILPLGIIYYFIQQIYVSTSRQLKRLQSISNAPILSNFGESLT
;
A
#
# COMPACT_ATOMS: atom_id res chain seq x y z
N MET A 1 -51.84 -7.62 -31.54
CA MET A 1 -50.64 -8.49 -31.59
C MET A 1 -49.42 -7.63 -31.94
N LYS A 2 -48.57 -7.31 -30.95
CA LYS A 2 -47.16 -6.88 -31.08
C LYS A 2 -46.62 -6.57 -29.67
N PHE A 3 -46.00 -7.57 -29.05
CA PHE A 3 -45.23 -7.40 -27.81
C PHE A 3 -43.98 -6.58 -28.14
N LYS A 4 -43.94 -5.32 -27.70
CA LYS A 4 -42.70 -4.51 -27.69
C LYS A 4 -41.89 -4.92 -26.47
N GLY A 5 -40.64 -5.33 -26.71
CA GLY A 5 -39.73 -5.96 -25.77
C GLY A 5 -39.59 -5.27 -24.42
N GLY A 6 -39.50 -6.09 -23.37
CA GLY A 6 -39.30 -5.67 -22.00
C GLY A 6 -38.07 -4.76 -21.86
N ARG A 7 -38.29 -3.57 -21.31
CA ARG A 7 -37.23 -2.68 -20.86
C ARG A 7 -36.44 -3.43 -19.79
N ARG A 8 -35.15 -3.67 -20.02
CA ARG A 8 -34.26 -4.17 -18.96
C ARG A 8 -34.21 -3.10 -17.87
N LEU A 9 -34.85 -3.35 -16.73
CA LEU A 9 -34.87 -2.46 -15.55
C LEU A 9 -33.52 -2.43 -14.82
N ILE A 10 -32.61 -3.35 -15.17
CA ILE A 10 -31.32 -3.53 -14.55
C ILE A 10 -30.28 -2.69 -15.31
N GLU A 11 -29.72 -1.69 -14.64
CA GLU A 11 -28.67 -0.83 -15.19
C GLU A 11 -27.35 -1.62 -15.29
N ALA A 12 -26.77 -1.66 -16.49
CA ALA A 12 -25.47 -2.30 -16.74
C ALA A 12 -24.36 -1.50 -16.03
N GLU A 13 -23.42 -2.20 -15.39
CA GLU A 13 -22.38 -1.56 -14.59
C GLU A 13 -21.40 -0.80 -15.49
N VAL A 14 -21.36 0.53 -15.36
CA VAL A 14 -20.39 1.36 -16.06
C VAL A 14 -19.10 1.37 -15.25
N ALA A 15 -18.10 0.63 -15.71
CA ALA A 15 -16.75 0.73 -15.18
C ALA A 15 -16.25 2.18 -15.35
N GLN A 16 -15.97 2.87 -14.24
CA GLN A 16 -15.38 4.21 -14.28
C GLN A 16 -14.02 4.16 -14.99
N THR A 17 -13.86 4.98 -16.02
CA THR A 17 -12.63 5.08 -16.82
C THR A 17 -11.74 6.20 -16.30
N GLY A 18 -10.48 5.91 -15.98
CA GLY A 18 -9.49 6.93 -15.58
C GLY A 18 -8.71 6.60 -14.32
N SER A 19 -7.97 7.59 -13.81
CA SER A 19 -7.23 7.50 -12.55
C SER A 19 -8.15 7.70 -11.33
N VAL A 20 -7.87 6.99 -10.24
CA VAL A 20 -8.58 7.17 -8.97
C VAL A 20 -8.33 8.58 -8.43
N LYS A 21 -9.41 9.29 -8.05
CA LYS A 21 -9.34 10.65 -7.50
C LYS A 21 -8.65 10.64 -6.13
N TRP A 22 -7.76 11.60 -5.87
CA TRP A 22 -7.03 11.74 -4.61
C TRP A 22 -7.91 11.79 -3.36
N HIS A 23 -9.10 12.40 -3.47
CA HIS A 23 -10.07 12.45 -2.37
C HIS A 23 -10.50 11.06 -1.86
N VAL A 24 -10.52 10.03 -2.73
CA VAL A 24 -10.88 8.66 -2.35
C VAL A 24 -9.85 8.06 -1.40
N TYR A 25 -8.56 8.27 -1.68
CA TYR A 25 -7.48 7.89 -0.76
C TYR A 25 -7.60 8.64 0.56
N GLY A 26 -7.87 9.95 0.51
CA GLY A 26 -8.08 10.77 1.70
C GLY A 26 -9.23 10.29 2.58
N HIS A 27 -10.33 9.83 1.99
CA HIS A 27 -11.45 9.24 2.73
C HIS A 27 -11.03 7.97 3.48
N TYR A 28 -10.32 7.06 2.81
CA TYR A 28 -9.82 5.83 3.45
C TYR A 28 -8.86 6.14 4.61
N PHE A 29 -7.91 7.05 4.39
CA PHE A 29 -6.97 7.47 5.42
C PHE A 29 -7.70 8.14 6.60
N ARG A 30 -8.75 8.92 6.36
CA ARG A 30 -9.56 9.48 7.44
C ARG A 30 -10.28 8.40 8.25
N SER A 31 -10.73 7.31 7.61
CA SER A 31 -11.36 6.16 8.28
C SER A 31 -10.40 5.35 9.15
N ILE A 32 -9.11 5.29 8.81
CA ILE A 32 -8.07 4.65 9.65
C ILE A 32 -7.92 5.37 11.00
N GLY A 33 -8.04 6.70 11.00
CA GLY A 33 -7.75 7.57 12.13
C GLY A 33 -6.37 8.23 12.00
N THR A 34 -6.34 9.54 12.18
CA THR A 34 -5.14 10.37 11.99
C THR A 34 -3.98 9.97 12.92
N MET A 35 -4.29 9.55 14.14
CA MET A 35 -3.28 9.10 15.12
C MET A 35 -2.49 7.88 14.62
N PHE A 36 -3.16 6.86 14.09
CA PHE A 36 -2.49 5.65 13.59
C PHE A 36 -1.65 5.94 12.34
N ILE A 37 -2.11 6.85 11.46
CA ILE A 37 -1.34 7.27 10.29
C ILE A 37 -0.07 7.99 10.71
N VAL A 38 -0.18 8.98 11.60
CA VAL A 38 0.98 9.74 12.09
C VAL A 38 1.94 8.80 12.81
N GLY A 39 1.43 7.88 13.65
CA GLY A 39 2.23 6.85 14.30
C GLY A 39 3.00 5.99 13.28
N THR A 40 2.30 5.42 12.29
CA THR A 40 2.94 4.62 11.23
C THR A 40 4.03 5.40 10.49
N LEU A 41 3.78 6.66 10.12
CA LEU A 41 4.78 7.47 9.42
C LEU A 41 6.01 7.74 10.29
N LEU A 42 5.81 8.14 11.55
CA LEU A 42 6.90 8.44 12.48
C LEU A 42 7.75 7.20 12.80
N PHE A 43 7.12 6.07 13.12
CA PHE A 43 7.86 4.84 13.45
C PHE A 43 8.55 4.22 12.24
N ASN A 44 8.02 4.37 11.02
CA ASN A 44 8.76 4.00 9.80
C ASN A 44 9.96 4.91 9.57
N ALA A 45 9.83 6.22 9.81
CA ALA A 45 10.95 7.14 9.73
C ALA A 45 12.05 6.76 10.74
N PHE A 46 11.70 6.47 11.99
CA PHE A 46 12.66 5.99 13.00
C PHE A 46 13.30 4.67 12.60
N PHE A 47 12.53 3.69 12.15
CA PHE A 47 13.07 2.43 11.66
C PHE A 47 14.12 2.65 10.56
N GLN A 48 13.81 3.51 9.59
CA GLN A 48 14.73 3.81 8.50
C GLN A 48 15.97 4.56 8.97
N SER A 49 15.83 5.52 9.89
CA SER A 49 16.93 6.25 10.50
C SER A 49 17.87 5.32 11.29
N PHE A 50 17.33 4.41 12.10
CA PHE A 50 18.13 3.39 12.79
C PHE A 50 18.82 2.48 11.80
N GLN A 51 18.15 2.04 10.72
CA GLN A 51 18.77 1.20 9.71
C GLN A 51 19.96 1.88 9.03
N VAL A 52 19.82 3.15 8.63
CA VAL A 52 20.92 3.94 8.04
C VAL A 52 22.03 4.15 9.06
N GLY A 53 21.68 4.50 10.31
CA GLY A 53 22.62 4.68 11.40
C GLY A 53 23.45 3.43 11.68
N THR A 54 22.81 2.25 11.74
CA THR A 54 23.48 0.95 11.90
C THR A 54 24.47 0.69 10.77
N ASN A 55 24.08 0.95 9.52
CA ASN A 55 24.96 0.76 8.37
C ASN A 55 26.16 1.73 8.37
N MET A 56 25.92 3.00 8.71
CA MET A 56 26.99 4.00 8.84
C MET A 56 27.93 3.66 9.99
N TRP A 57 27.39 3.23 11.14
CA TRP A 57 28.17 2.79 12.29
C TRP A 57 29.06 1.59 11.95
N LEU A 58 28.50 0.61 11.24
CA LEU A 58 29.26 -0.56 10.77
C LEU A 58 30.40 -0.15 9.81
N SER A 59 30.15 0.82 8.93
CA SER A 59 31.17 1.36 8.02
C SER A 59 32.29 2.11 8.76
N ALA A 60 31.96 2.85 9.82
CA ALA A 60 32.95 3.53 10.64
C ALA A 60 33.76 2.52 11.47
N TRP A 61 33.07 1.53 12.05
CA TRP A 61 33.71 0.47 12.83
C TRP A 61 34.69 -0.35 11.96
N SER A 62 34.29 -0.73 10.73
CA SER A 62 35.17 -1.49 9.84
C SER A 62 36.44 -0.70 9.46
N THR A 63 36.35 0.61 9.27
CA THR A 63 37.50 1.47 8.95
C THR A 63 38.46 1.59 10.12
N ASN A 64 37.94 1.78 11.34
CA ASN A 64 38.75 1.94 12.56
C ASN A 64 39.33 0.61 13.07
N ALA A 65 38.68 -0.52 12.77
CA ALA A 65 39.15 -1.85 13.14
C ALA A 65 40.50 -2.22 12.50
N TYR A 66 40.85 -1.63 11.35
CA TYR A 66 42.16 -1.84 10.73
C TYR A 66 43.31 -1.11 11.46
N GLY A 67 43.01 -0.06 12.24
CA GLY A 67 44.01 0.73 12.96
C GLY A 67 44.13 0.41 14.47
N ALA A 68 43.05 -0.05 15.10
CA ALA A 68 42.97 -0.30 16.54
C ALA A 68 43.00 -1.81 16.85
N GLN A 69 44.17 -2.44 16.71
CA GLN A 69 44.29 -3.90 16.84
C GLN A 69 44.33 -4.41 18.30
N ASN A 70 44.30 -3.55 19.34
CA ASN A 70 44.64 -3.98 20.71
C ASN A 70 43.86 -3.36 21.89
N GLU A 71 42.74 -2.65 21.68
CA GLU A 71 41.93 -2.12 22.80
C GLU A 71 40.59 -2.84 22.94
N THR A 72 40.53 -3.83 23.83
CA THR A 72 39.32 -4.62 24.14
C THR A 72 38.15 -3.74 24.59
N GLY A 73 38.41 -2.65 25.32
CA GLY A 73 37.36 -1.72 25.76
C GLY A 73 36.67 -0.95 24.63
N ALA A 74 37.36 -0.69 23.53
CA ALA A 74 36.76 -0.01 22.37
C ALA A 74 35.80 -0.94 21.63
N GLN A 75 36.13 -2.23 21.49
CA GLN A 75 35.29 -3.22 20.82
C GLN A 75 33.95 -3.42 21.52
N ASP A 76 33.94 -3.49 22.86
CA ASP A 76 32.71 -3.63 23.65
C ASP A 76 31.79 -2.41 23.48
N LEU A 77 32.35 -1.20 23.38
CA LEU A 77 31.59 0.02 23.08
C LEU A 77 30.97 0.01 21.68
N TYR A 78 31.73 -0.39 20.64
CA TYR A 78 31.21 -0.51 19.27
C TYR A 78 30.07 -1.52 19.16
N LEU A 79 30.22 -2.67 19.82
CA LEU A 79 29.20 -3.72 19.86
C LEU A 79 27.96 -3.28 20.66
N GLY A 80 28.16 -2.58 21.78
CA GLY A 80 27.08 -2.03 22.59
C GLY A 80 26.20 -1.03 21.83
N VAL A 81 26.81 -0.08 21.11
CA VAL A 81 26.08 0.89 20.28
C VAL A 81 25.36 0.19 19.13
N TYR A 82 26.01 -0.77 18.46
CA TYR A 82 25.38 -1.55 17.39
C TYR A 82 24.15 -2.33 17.90
N GLY A 83 24.27 -2.97 19.08
CA GLY A 83 23.17 -3.66 19.73
C GLY A 83 22.01 -2.72 20.09
N ALA A 84 22.31 -1.54 20.65
CA ALA A 84 21.30 -0.55 21.00
C ALA A 84 20.55 -0.02 19.76
N LEU A 85 21.25 0.26 18.66
CA LEU A 85 20.64 0.66 17.39
C LEU A 85 19.75 -0.46 16.82
N GLY A 86 20.20 -1.71 16.91
CA GLY A 86 19.41 -2.88 16.50
C GLY A 86 18.12 -3.04 17.31
N ILE A 87 18.18 -2.89 18.64
CA ILE A 87 17.00 -2.94 19.52
C ILE A 87 16.03 -1.79 19.16
N GLY A 88 16.55 -0.57 18.98
CA GLY A 88 15.74 0.57 18.55
C GLY A 88 15.04 0.34 17.20
N GLN A 89 15.74 -0.31 16.26
CA GLN A 89 15.18 -0.71 14.98
C GLN A 89 14.04 -1.73 15.15
N VAL A 90 14.24 -2.79 15.95
CA VAL A 90 13.24 -3.84 16.20
C VAL A 90 11.99 -3.27 16.88
N LEU A 91 12.16 -2.40 17.87
CA LEU A 91 11.03 -1.74 18.54
C LEU A 91 10.26 -0.84 17.56
N SER A 92 10.97 -0.07 16.73
CA SER A 92 10.34 0.82 15.74
C SER A 92 9.50 0.06 14.71
N VAL A 93 10.02 -1.06 14.18
CA VAL A 93 9.26 -1.87 13.22
C VAL A 93 8.05 -2.54 13.86
N LEU A 94 8.17 -3.01 15.11
CA LEU A 94 7.07 -3.63 15.84
C LEU A 94 5.92 -2.64 16.02
N VAL A 95 6.21 -1.44 16.53
CA VAL A 95 5.17 -0.41 16.76
C VAL A 95 4.56 0.06 15.44
N SER A 96 5.37 0.21 14.38
CA SER A 96 4.89 0.53 13.04
C SER A 96 3.92 -0.53 12.51
N MET A 97 4.29 -1.81 12.62
CA MET A 97 3.47 -2.94 12.17
C MET A 97 2.15 -3.03 12.94
N LEU A 98 2.18 -2.87 14.27
CA LEU A 98 0.98 -2.84 15.10
C LEU A 98 0.08 -1.66 14.74
N SER A 99 0.65 -0.47 14.54
CA SER A 99 -0.11 0.73 14.15
C SER A 99 -0.85 0.55 12.84
N VAL A 100 -0.21 -0.02 11.82
CA VAL A 100 -0.87 -0.32 10.53
C VAL A 100 -1.94 -1.40 10.69
N SER A 101 -1.68 -2.42 11.50
CA SER A 101 -2.62 -3.51 11.73
C SER A 101 -3.91 -3.03 12.40
N ILE A 102 -3.77 -2.28 13.50
CA ILE A 102 -4.91 -1.74 14.25
C ILE A 102 -5.65 -0.70 13.40
N GLY A 103 -4.90 0.16 12.70
CA GLY A 103 -5.47 1.16 11.80
C GLY A 103 -6.29 0.54 10.67
N ALA A 104 -5.83 -0.58 10.09
CA ALA A 104 -6.57 -1.31 9.07
C ALA A 104 -7.87 -1.91 9.60
N ILE A 105 -7.85 -2.51 10.79
CA ILE A 105 -9.05 -3.06 11.44
C ILE A 105 -10.07 -1.96 11.74
N ASN A 106 -9.60 -0.81 12.21
CA ASN A 106 -10.46 0.35 12.46
C ASN A 106 -11.10 0.86 11.17
N ALA A 107 -10.31 1.00 10.10
CA ALA A 107 -10.81 1.41 8.79
C ALA A 107 -11.85 0.42 8.23
N ALA A 108 -11.59 -0.89 8.32
CA ALA A 108 -12.53 -1.93 7.90
C ALA A 108 -13.88 -1.78 8.62
N SER A 109 -13.85 -1.61 9.95
CA SER A 109 -15.06 -1.46 10.76
C SER A 109 -15.84 -0.18 10.42
N VAL A 110 -15.13 0.96 10.28
CA VAL A 110 -15.77 2.24 9.93
C VAL A 110 -16.37 2.19 8.53
N LEU A 111 -15.65 1.65 7.54
CA LEU A 111 -16.11 1.56 6.15
C LEU A 111 -17.29 0.59 6.02
N HIS A 112 -17.23 -0.57 6.67
CA HIS A 112 -18.33 -1.54 6.67
C HIS A 112 -19.60 -0.96 7.29
N ASN A 113 -19.49 -0.33 8.47
CA ASN A 113 -20.64 0.30 9.13
C ASN A 113 -21.22 1.47 8.33
N THR A 114 -20.36 2.27 7.68
CA THR A 114 -20.80 3.37 6.82
C THR A 114 -21.52 2.84 5.58
N LEU A 115 -20.99 1.80 4.94
CA LEU A 115 -21.61 1.14 3.79
C LEU A 115 -22.98 0.58 4.18
N LEU A 116 -23.06 -0.13 5.30
CA LEU A 116 -24.30 -0.73 5.83
C LEU A 116 -25.35 0.35 6.12
N ALA A 117 -24.98 1.40 6.85
CA ALA A 117 -25.88 2.51 7.18
C ALA A 117 -26.41 3.24 5.94
N ASN A 118 -25.58 3.38 4.91
CA ASN A 118 -26.00 4.00 3.65
C ASN A 118 -26.97 3.11 2.88
N VAL A 119 -26.72 1.80 2.84
CA VAL A 119 -27.61 0.85 2.15
C VAL A 119 -29.00 0.82 2.77
N PHE A 120 -29.11 0.82 4.11
CA PHE A 120 -30.41 0.91 4.79
C PHE A 120 -31.19 2.20 4.53
N ARG A 121 -30.52 3.27 4.08
CA ARG A 121 -31.14 4.56 3.77
C ARG A 121 -31.48 4.72 2.29
N LEU A 122 -31.19 3.73 1.45
CA LEU A 122 -31.50 3.80 0.02
C LEU A 122 -33.03 3.69 -0.19
N PRO A 123 -33.61 4.46 -1.14
CA PRO A 123 -35.01 4.33 -1.50
C PRO A 123 -35.27 2.98 -2.16
N GLN A 124 -36.49 2.46 -2.00
CA GLN A 124 -36.90 1.16 -2.57
C GLN A 124 -36.66 1.07 -4.09
N SER A 125 -36.83 2.18 -4.82
CA SER A 125 -36.60 2.25 -6.26
C SER A 125 -35.16 1.87 -6.67
N LEU A 126 -34.17 2.09 -5.80
CA LEU A 126 -32.79 1.70 -6.05
C LEU A 126 -32.57 0.19 -5.85
N PHE A 127 -33.33 -0.45 -4.96
CA PHE A 127 -33.32 -1.90 -4.81
C PHE A 127 -34.01 -2.63 -5.97
N ASP A 128 -35.01 -2.00 -6.60
CA ASP A 128 -35.70 -2.56 -7.76
C ASP A 128 -34.89 -2.44 -9.07
N THR A 129 -33.98 -1.45 -9.14
CA THR A 129 -33.13 -1.18 -10.31
C THR A 129 -31.74 -1.80 -10.21
N THR A 130 -31.21 -1.97 -8.99
CA THR A 130 -29.92 -2.62 -8.76
C THR A 130 -30.09 -4.10 -8.45
N PRO A 131 -29.39 -5.00 -9.16
CA PRO A 131 -29.52 -6.43 -8.89
C PRO A 131 -28.91 -6.75 -7.52
N ILE A 132 -29.61 -7.56 -6.71
CA ILE A 132 -29.15 -7.99 -5.37
C ILE A 132 -27.72 -8.55 -5.40
N GLY A 133 -27.35 -9.26 -6.46
CA GLY A 133 -26.00 -9.77 -6.65
C GLY A 133 -24.92 -8.67 -6.62
N ARG A 134 -25.20 -7.47 -7.14
CA ARG A 134 -24.26 -6.35 -7.12
C ARG A 134 -24.03 -5.83 -5.70
N ILE A 135 -25.10 -5.71 -4.91
CA ILE A 135 -24.99 -5.31 -3.50
C ILE A 135 -24.15 -6.34 -2.74
N LEU A 136 -24.40 -7.63 -2.97
CA LEU A 136 -23.64 -8.72 -2.37
C LEU A 136 -22.15 -8.69 -2.76
N THR A 137 -21.83 -8.44 -4.02
CA THR A 137 -20.42 -8.30 -4.48
C THR A 137 -19.71 -7.14 -3.78
N ARG A 138 -20.40 -6.01 -3.53
CA ARG A 138 -19.83 -4.88 -2.78
C ARG A 138 -19.50 -5.26 -1.33
N PHE A 139 -20.40 -5.95 -0.64
CA PHE A 139 -20.16 -6.39 0.75
C PHE A 139 -19.16 -7.55 0.87
N SER A 140 -18.98 -8.33 -0.20
CA SER A 140 -18.09 -9.48 -0.21
C SER A 140 -16.73 -9.14 -0.82
N SER A 141 -16.63 -9.14 -2.15
CA SER A 141 -15.35 -9.05 -2.85
C SER A 141 -14.67 -7.70 -2.66
N ASP A 142 -15.42 -6.60 -2.78
CA ASP A 142 -14.83 -5.25 -2.70
C ASP A 142 -14.36 -4.90 -1.30
N VAL A 143 -15.17 -5.21 -0.28
CA VAL A 143 -14.78 -5.07 1.13
C VAL A 143 -13.57 -5.94 1.44
N ASN A 144 -13.52 -7.19 0.96
CA ASN A 144 -12.36 -8.06 1.17
C ASN A 144 -11.06 -7.49 0.57
N VAL A 145 -11.12 -6.84 -0.60
CA VAL A 145 -9.94 -6.16 -1.18
C VAL A 145 -9.49 -4.99 -0.31
N LEU A 146 -10.43 -4.20 0.23
CA LEU A 146 -10.13 -3.08 1.12
C LEU A 146 -9.59 -3.52 2.49
N ASP A 147 -10.01 -4.69 2.97
CA ASP A 147 -9.65 -5.19 4.30
C ASP A 147 -8.35 -5.99 4.31
N GLN A 148 -8.06 -6.74 3.24
CA GLN A 148 -6.88 -7.61 3.17
C GLN A 148 -5.80 -7.05 2.24
N THR A 149 -6.16 -6.79 0.98
CA THR A 149 -5.17 -6.47 -0.05
C THR A 149 -4.62 -5.06 0.13
N PHE A 150 -5.49 -4.09 0.43
CA PHE A 150 -5.06 -2.70 0.54
C PHE A 150 -4.10 -2.45 1.72
N PRO A 151 -4.36 -2.94 2.95
CA PRO A 151 -3.40 -2.83 4.05
C PRO A 151 -2.10 -3.58 3.79
N MET A 152 -2.15 -4.73 3.13
CA MET A 152 -0.94 -5.46 2.73
C MET A 152 -0.06 -4.62 1.80
N ILE A 153 -0.65 -3.96 0.81
CA ILE A 153 0.08 -3.05 -0.09
C ILE A 153 0.67 -1.88 0.71
N LEU A 154 -0.08 -1.27 1.63
CA LEU A 154 0.44 -0.18 2.46
C LEU A 154 1.63 -0.61 3.34
N ARG A 155 1.55 -1.81 3.94
CA ARG A 155 2.65 -2.38 4.75
C ARG A 155 3.94 -2.58 3.96
N MET A 156 3.86 -2.82 2.67
CA MET A 156 5.03 -2.98 1.81
C MET A 156 5.47 -1.65 1.19
N ALA A 157 4.51 -0.83 0.74
CA ALA A 157 4.79 0.40 0.02
C ALA A 157 5.42 1.48 0.91
N VAL A 158 4.89 1.69 2.12
CA VAL A 158 5.37 2.75 3.01
C VAL A 158 6.85 2.56 3.36
N PRO A 159 7.30 1.41 3.91
CA PRO A 159 8.72 1.20 4.21
C PRO A 159 9.62 1.28 2.96
N ASN A 160 9.13 0.80 1.81
CA ASN A 160 9.91 0.86 0.57
C ASN A 160 10.15 2.30 0.08
N VAL A 161 9.17 3.19 0.23
CA VAL A 161 9.35 4.63 -0.08
C VAL A 161 10.41 5.23 0.84
N TYR A 162 10.33 4.98 2.15
CA TYR A 162 11.35 5.44 3.11
C TYR A 162 12.74 4.89 2.77
N LYS A 163 12.84 3.60 2.47
CA LYS A 163 14.09 2.94 2.06
C LYS A 163 14.67 3.56 0.79
N MET A 164 13.84 3.81 -0.22
CA MET A 164 14.26 4.47 -1.46
C MET A 164 14.83 5.87 -1.18
N LEU A 165 14.08 6.70 -0.42
CA LEU A 165 14.51 8.06 -0.07
C LEU A 165 15.81 8.04 0.75
N ALA A 166 15.92 7.15 1.73
CA ALA A 166 17.11 6.99 2.55
C ALA A 166 18.31 6.54 1.72
N THR A 167 18.13 5.61 0.79
CA THR A 167 19.21 5.14 -0.09
C THR A 167 19.70 6.25 -1.00
N LEU A 168 18.79 7.03 -1.59
CA LEU A 168 19.14 8.21 -2.38
C LEU A 168 19.91 9.23 -1.54
N PHE A 169 19.44 9.51 -0.32
CA PHE A 169 20.13 10.42 0.60
C PHE A 169 21.55 9.95 0.92
N VAL A 170 21.74 8.66 1.24
CA VAL A 170 23.06 8.09 1.54
C VAL A 170 24.00 8.18 0.34
N ILE A 171 23.52 7.90 -0.87
CA ILE A 171 24.32 8.01 -2.10
C ILE A 171 24.77 9.46 -2.33
N VAL A 172 23.86 10.43 -2.19
CA VAL A 172 24.17 11.86 -2.40
C VAL A 172 25.14 12.37 -1.33
N TYR A 173 24.96 11.94 -0.08
CA TYR A 173 25.87 12.29 1.02
C TYR A 173 27.26 11.69 0.82
N SER A 174 27.33 10.41 0.43
CA SER A 174 28.61 9.71 0.23
C SER A 174 29.36 10.18 -1.01
N THR A 175 28.64 10.45 -2.11
CA THR A 175 29.24 10.79 -3.40
C THR A 175 28.41 11.87 -4.09
N PRO A 176 28.64 13.17 -3.80
CA PRO A 176 27.81 14.26 -4.33
C PRO A 176 27.76 14.34 -5.85
N ILE A 177 28.83 13.91 -6.55
CA ILE A 177 28.89 13.95 -8.01
C ILE A 177 27.88 12.99 -8.68
N PHE A 178 27.39 11.98 -7.95
CA PHE A 178 26.38 11.03 -8.44
C PHE A 178 25.01 11.68 -8.68
N VAL A 179 24.75 12.87 -8.13
CA VAL A 179 23.51 13.62 -8.38
C VAL A 179 23.29 13.85 -9.88
N GLY A 180 24.37 14.11 -10.63
CA GLY A 180 24.32 14.29 -12.08
C GLY A 180 23.82 13.06 -12.83
N VAL A 181 24.02 11.85 -12.29
CA VAL A 181 23.55 10.57 -12.88
C VAL A 181 22.13 10.24 -12.42
N ILE A 182 21.75 10.61 -11.20
CA ILE A 182 20.41 10.38 -10.65
C ILE A 182 19.34 11.13 -11.46
N LEU A 183 19.62 12.35 -11.93
CA LEU A 183 18.68 13.15 -12.74
C LEU A 183 18.25 12.45 -14.05
N PRO A 184 19.17 12.06 -14.97
CA PRO A 184 18.78 11.39 -16.20
C PRO A 184 18.13 10.03 -15.95
N LEU A 185 18.59 9.26 -14.94
CA LEU A 185 17.95 8.01 -14.54
C LEU A 185 16.52 8.24 -14.04
N GLY A 186 16.28 9.29 -13.25
CA GLY A 186 14.96 9.65 -12.75
C GLY A 186 13.99 10.01 -13.88
N ILE A 187 14.47 10.74 -14.89
CA ILE A 187 13.67 11.07 -16.09
C ILE A 187 13.29 9.79 -16.85
N ILE A 188 14.26 8.90 -17.12
CA ILE A 188 14.01 7.62 -17.79
C ILE A 188 13.01 6.78 -16.98
N TYR A 189 13.21 6.68 -15.67
CA TYR A 189 12.33 5.94 -14.78
C TYR A 189 10.91 6.51 -14.78
N TYR A 190 10.74 7.85 -14.81
CA TYR A 190 9.43 8.49 -14.91
C TYR A 190 8.69 8.09 -16.19
N PHE A 191 9.36 8.12 -17.35
CA PHE A 191 8.76 7.68 -18.62
C PHE A 191 8.37 6.20 -18.59
N ILE A 192 9.26 5.34 -18.11
CA ILE A 192 8.98 3.90 -17.95
C ILE A 192 7.79 3.69 -17.01
N GLN A 193 7.75 4.39 -15.88
CA GLN A 193 6.67 4.31 -14.90
C GLN A 193 5.33 4.73 -15.52
N GLN A 194 5.29 5.80 -16.31
CA GLN A 194 4.06 6.25 -16.96
C GLN A 194 3.49 5.19 -17.91
N ILE A 195 4.36 4.59 -18.74
CA ILE A 195 3.98 3.52 -19.67
C ILE A 195 3.55 2.28 -18.89
N TYR A 196 4.37 1.83 -17.95
CA TYR A 196 4.11 0.63 -17.14
C TYR A 196 2.79 0.71 -16.40
N VAL A 197 2.49 1.82 -15.72
CA VAL A 197 1.25 1.97 -14.95
C VAL A 197 0.04 2.00 -15.88
N SER A 198 0.14 2.64 -17.05
CA SER A 198 -0.94 2.63 -18.04
C SER A 198 -1.23 1.22 -18.55
N THR A 199 -0.19 0.51 -18.99
CA THR A 199 -0.30 -0.87 -19.51
C THR A 199 -0.77 -1.85 -18.44
N SER A 200 -0.22 -1.77 -17.23
CA SER A 200 -0.61 -2.64 -16.10
C SER A 200 -2.08 -2.49 -15.75
N ARG A 201 -2.63 -1.27 -15.75
CA ARG A 201 -4.07 -1.03 -15.54
C ARG A 201 -4.93 -1.67 -16.64
N GLN A 202 -4.52 -1.53 -17.90
CA GLN A 202 -5.24 -2.14 -19.02
C GLN A 202 -5.18 -3.68 -18.97
N LEU A 203 -4.02 -4.24 -18.62
CA LEU A 203 -3.85 -5.68 -18.49
C LEU A 203 -4.72 -6.27 -17.37
N LYS A 204 -4.76 -5.63 -16.19
CA LYS A 204 -5.67 -6.03 -15.10
C LYS A 204 -7.14 -5.97 -15.53
N ARG A 205 -7.52 -4.97 -16.34
CA ARG A 205 -8.87 -4.87 -16.90
C ARG A 205 -9.17 -6.01 -17.88
N LEU A 206 -8.25 -6.32 -18.79
CA LEU A 206 -8.39 -7.44 -19.73
C LEU A 206 -8.53 -8.77 -18.98
N GLN A 207 -7.68 -8.99 -17.97
CA GLN A 207 -7.75 -10.20 -17.12
C GLN A 207 -9.12 -10.34 -16.43
N SER A 208 -9.66 -9.25 -15.89
CA SER A 208 -11.01 -9.26 -15.29
C SER A 208 -12.11 -9.60 -16.30
N ILE A 209 -12.02 -9.06 -17.53
CA ILE A 209 -12.99 -9.34 -18.59
C ILE A 209 -12.86 -10.79 -19.09
N SER A 210 -11.65 -11.31 -19.24
CA SER A 210 -11.39 -12.68 -19.72
C SER A 210 -11.83 -13.76 -18.73
N ASN A 211 -11.76 -13.49 -17.42
CA ASN A 211 -12.15 -14.45 -16.40
C ASN A 211 -13.69 -14.58 -16.24
N ALA A 212 -14.45 -13.54 -16.56
CA ALA A 212 -15.91 -13.52 -16.42
C ALA A 212 -16.64 -14.63 -17.23
N PRO A 213 -16.40 -14.81 -18.55
CA PRO A 213 -17.09 -15.84 -19.33
C PRO A 213 -16.68 -17.27 -18.95
N ILE A 214 -15.43 -17.48 -18.51
CA ILE A 214 -14.96 -18.82 -18.07
C ILE A 214 -15.77 -19.26 -16.85
N LEU A 215 -15.93 -18.38 -15.86
CA LEU A 215 -16.75 -18.66 -14.67
C LEU A 215 -18.23 -18.87 -15.01
N SER A 216 -18.76 -18.12 -15.99
CA SER A 216 -20.13 -18.31 -16.50
C SER A 216 -20.34 -19.68 -17.11
N ASN A 217 -19.43 -20.12 -18.00
CA ASN A 217 -19.52 -21.42 -18.66
C ASN A 217 -19.37 -22.59 -17.68
N PHE A 218 -18.50 -22.46 -16.66
CA PHE A 218 -18.38 -23.45 -15.60
C PHE A 218 -19.67 -23.57 -14.77
N GLY A 219 -20.34 -22.45 -14.48
CA GLY A 219 -21.62 -22.46 -13.78
C GLY A 219 -22.74 -23.13 -14.58
N GLU A 220 -22.82 -22.87 -15.89
CA GLU A 220 -23.80 -23.51 -16.78
C GLU A 220 -23.55 -25.01 -16.96
N SER A 221 -22.29 -25.47 -16.87
CA SER A 221 -21.95 -26.90 -17.04
C SER A 221 -22.20 -27.75 -15.79
N LEU A 222 -22.29 -27.12 -14.61
CA LEU A 222 -22.56 -27.79 -13.33
C LEU A 222 -24.06 -27.89 -13.00
N THR A 223 -24.93 -27.30 -13.83
CA THR A 223 -26.40 -27.33 -13.68
C THR A 223 -27.01 -28.28 -14.70
#